data_AF-A0AA51MKX6-F1
#
_entry.id   AF-A0AA51MKX6-F1
#
_cell.length_a   1.000
_cell.length_b   1.000
_cell.length_c   1.000
_cell.angle_alpha   90.00
_cell.angle_beta   90.00
_cell.angle_gamma   90.00
#
_symmetry.space_group_name_H-M   'P 1'
#
loop_
_entity.id
_entity.type
_entity.pdbx_description
1 polymer ?
#
loop_
_entity_poly.entity_id
_entity_poly.type
_entity_poly.pdbx_seq_one_letter_code
_entity_poly.pdbx_strand_id
1 'polypeptide(L)' 'MTDVEPHRVNLEELMRGCKKIILQHGKRPYCLTITRRGNLILTSADDDADKPLSLDRSSEESDR' A
#
# COMPACT_ATOMS: atom_id res chain seq x y z
N MET A 1 28.62 8.24 -16.52
CA MET A 1 27.48 8.22 -15.57
C MET A 1 27.99 8.90 -14.31
N THR A 2 27.43 10.05 -13.93
CA THR A 2 27.78 10.69 -12.66
C THR A 2 27.22 9.83 -11.53
N ASP A 3 28.09 9.25 -10.72
CA ASP A 3 27.72 8.59 -9.46
C ASP A 3 27.18 9.66 -8.51
N VAL A 4 25.89 9.96 -8.64
CA VAL A 4 25.18 10.79 -7.68
C VAL A 4 24.73 9.86 -6.57
N GLU A 5 25.26 10.09 -5.37
CA GLU A 5 24.83 9.34 -4.19
C GLU A 5 23.31 9.51 -4.01
N PRO A 6 22.55 8.41 -3.81
CA PRO A 6 21.12 8.50 -3.60
C PRO A 6 20.79 9.37 -2.38
N HIS A 7 19.77 10.21 -2.52
CA HIS A 7 19.26 10.97 -1.39
C HIS A 7 18.73 10.03 -0.30
N ARG A 8 19.20 10.22 0.94
CA ARG A 8 18.80 9.40 2.09
C ARG A 8 17.59 10.04 2.78
N VAL A 9 16.57 9.23 3.04
CA VAL A 9 15.36 9.65 3.73
C VAL A 9 15.19 8.82 5.00
N ASN A 10 14.87 9.47 6.12
CA ASN A 10 14.53 8.77 7.36
C ASN A 10 13.14 8.13 7.23
N LEU A 11 13.08 6.81 7.39
CA LEU A 11 11.85 6.06 7.25
C LEU A 11 10.83 6.37 8.35
N GLU A 12 11.27 6.61 9.58
CA GLU A 12 10.39 6.92 10.71
C GLU A 12 9.67 8.25 10.50
N GLU A 13 10.41 9.25 10.01
CA GLU A 13 9.86 10.56 9.64
C GLU A 13 8.93 10.47 8.43
N LEU A 14 9.30 9.67 7.41
CA LEU A 14 8.49 9.46 6.22
C LEU A 14 7.15 8.80 6.55
N MET A 15 7.16 7.80 7.43
CA MET A 15 5.96 7.02 7.75
C MET A 15 5.15 7.59 8.92
N ARG A 16 5.70 8.50 9.74
CA ARG A 16 5.02 9.18 10.87
C ARG A 16 4.24 8.23 11.79
N GLY A 17 4.81 7.06 12.08
CA GLY A 17 4.18 6.03 12.91
C GLY A 17 3.13 5.16 12.20
N CYS A 18 2.81 5.42 10.94
CA CYS A 18 1.99 4.55 10.11
C CYS A 18 2.79 3.31 9.69
N LYS A 19 2.09 2.17 9.51
CA LYS A 19 2.70 0.94 8.98
C LYS A 19 2.61 0.81 7.46
N LYS A 20 1.73 1.60 6.84
CA LYS A 20 1.41 1.61 5.41
C LYS A 20 1.22 3.06 4.99
N ILE A 21 1.88 3.49 3.91
CA ILE A 21 1.69 4.80 3.28
C ILE A 21 1.52 4.64 1.77
N ILE A 22 0.84 5.58 1.14
CA ILE A 22 0.72 5.66 -0.33
C ILE A 22 1.70 6.71 -0.84
N LEU A 23 2.62 6.27 -1.71
CA LEU A 23 3.55 7.11 -2.44
C LEU A 23 2.93 7.45 -3.79
N GLN A 24 2.64 8.74 -4.01
CA GLN A 24 2.13 9.22 -5.28
C GLN A 24 3.28 9.36 -6.29
N HIS A 25 3.19 8.69 -7.44
CA HIS A 25 4.13 8.83 -8.54
C HIS A 25 3.38 9.03 -9.86
N GLY A 26 3.07 10.30 -10.15
CA GLY A 26 2.24 10.66 -11.30
C GLY A 26 0.86 10.01 -11.22
N LYS A 27 0.54 9.14 -12.19
CA LYS A 27 -0.72 8.39 -12.24
C LYS A 27 -0.66 7.01 -11.58
N ARG A 28 0.51 6.59 -11.10
CA ARG A 28 0.74 5.25 -10.54
C ARG A 28 1.05 5.37 -9.05
N PRO A 29 0.06 5.26 -8.16
CA PRO A 29 0.32 5.17 -6.74
C PRO A 29 1.06 3.86 -6.41
N TYR A 30 1.94 3.93 -5.42
CA TYR A 30 2.60 2.78 -4.81
C TYR A 30 2.27 2.70 -3.34
N CYS A 31 2.14 1.49 -2.81
CA CYS A 31 1.97 1.24 -1.40
C CYS A 31 3.32 0.82 -0.80
N LEU A 32 3.83 1.60 0.16
CA LEU A 32 4.98 1.23 0.98
C LEU A 32 4.47 0.73 2.33
N THR A 33 4.86 -0.49 2.71
CA THR A 33 4.53 -1.10 4.00
C THR A 33 5.80 -1.47 4.75
N ILE A 34 5.85 -1.16 6.05
CA ILE A 34 6.87 -1.67 6.97
C ILE A 34 6.33 -2.88 7.74
N THR A 35 7.06 -3.98 7.68
CA THR A 35 6.73 -5.20 8.42
C THR A 35 7.13 -5.08 9.89
N ARG A 36 6.60 -5.97 10.76
CA ARG A 36 6.99 -6.01 12.18
C ARG A 36 8.48 -6.27 12.41
N ARG A 37 9.17 -6.85 11.42
CA ARG A 37 10.61 -7.13 11.46
C ARG A 37 11.48 -5.98 10.91
N GLY A 38 10.87 -4.88 10.47
CA GLY A 38 11.57 -3.72 9.91
C GLY A 38 11.84 -3.79 8.41
N ASN A 39 11.42 -4.86 7.71
CA ASN A 39 11.54 -4.92 6.25
C ASN A 39 10.52 -4.02 5.56
N LEU A 40 10.89 -3.47 4.41
CA LEU A 40 10.04 -2.68 3.54
C LEU A 40 9.50 -3.52 2.37
N ILE A 41 8.22 -3.33 2.06
CA ILE A 41 7.55 -3.92 0.90
C ILE A 41 6.94 -2.77 0.11
N LEU A 42 7.29 -2.67 -1.17
CA LEU A 42 6.72 -1.71 -2.11
C LEU A 42 5.91 -2.47 -3.16
N THR A 43 4.63 -2.12 -3.31
CA THR A 43 3.74 -2.70 -4.32
C THR A 43 3.07 -1.59 -5.13
N SER A 44 2.61 -1.89 -6.34
CA SER A 44 1.63 -1.02 -7.00
C SER A 44 0.39 -0.88 -6.13
N ALA A 45 -0.25 0.28 -6.17
CA ALA A 45 -1.54 0.55 -5.55
C ALA A 45 -2.63 0.85 -6.59
N ASP A 46 -2.36 0.52 -7.86
CA ASP A 46 -3.25 0.71 -9.01
C ASP A 46 -4.50 -0.20 -8.92
N ASP A 47 -4.47 -1.30 -8.16
CA ASP A 47 -5.47 -2.38 -8.22
C ASP A 47 -6.63 -2.28 -7.20
N ASP A 48 -6.59 -1.36 -6.23
CA ASP A 48 -7.61 -1.29 -5.16
C ASP A 48 -8.67 -0.20 -5.37
N ALA A 49 -8.52 0.68 -6.37
CA ALA A 49 -9.47 1.77 -6.59
C ALA A 49 -10.73 1.35 -7.39
N ASP A 50 -10.64 0.28 -8.18
CA ASP A 50 -11.70 -0.14 -9.11
C ASP A 50 -12.34 -1.49 -8.75
N LYS A 51 -12.04 -2.07 -7.58
CA LYS A 51 -12.77 -3.26 -7.13
C LYS A 51 -14.05 -2.82 -6.41
N PRO A 52 -15.24 -2.91 -7.03
CA PRO A 52 -16.48 -2.78 -6.27
C PRO A 52 -16.43 -3.81 -5.15
N LEU A 53 -16.60 -3.36 -3.91
CA LEU A 53 -16.91 -4.21 -2.78
C LEU A 53 -18.23 -4.90 -3.09
N SER A 54 -18.20 -6.03 -3.79
CA SER A 54 -19.31 -6.97 -3.86
C SER A 54 -19.46 -7.58 -2.47
N LEU A 55 -20.12 -6.82 -1.59
CA LEU A 55 -20.83 -7.33 -0.43
C LEU A 55 -21.92 -8.25 -0.97
N ASP A 56 -21.58 -9.51 -1.21
CA ASP A 56 -22.59 -10.55 -1.31
C ASP A 56 -23.10 -10.84 0.10
N ARG A 57 -24.05 -9.99 0.52
CA ARG A 57 -25.01 -10.33 1.57
C ARG A 57 -26.10 -11.15 0.91
N SER A 58 -25.94 -12.46 0.90
CA SER A 58 -27.06 -13.38 0.69
C SER A 58 -27.08 -14.37 1.86
N SER A 59 -27.66 -13.89 2.96
CA SER A 59 -28.25 -14.73 3.99
C SER A 59 -29.67 -15.07 3.51
N GLU A 60 -29.86 -16.22 2.89
CA GLU A 60 -31.18 -16.86 2.75
C GLU A 60 -30.92 -18.35 3.03
N GLU A 61 -31.03 -18.74 4.30
CA GLU A 61 -32.25 -19.26 4.92
C GLU A 61 -32.53 -20.69 4.45
N SER A 62 -32.18 -21.62 5.34
CA SER A 62 -32.68 -22.98 5.38
C SER A 62 -34.20 -23.00 5.25
N ASP A 63 -34.72 -23.77 4.30
CA ASP A 63 -35.74 -24.81 4.56
C ASP A 63 -36.29 -25.33 3.24
N ARG A 64 -35.89 -26.55 2.86
CA ARG A 64 -36.73 -27.57 2.22
C ARG A 64 -36.19 -28.96 2.52
#